data_AF-A0A1Y6FA07-F1
#
_entry.id   AF-A0A1Y6FA07-F1
#
_cell.length_a   1.000
_cell.length_b   1.000
_cell.length_c   1.000
_cell.angle_alpha   90.00
_cell.angle_beta   90.00
_cell.angle_gamma   90.00
#
_symmetry.space_group_name_H-M   'P 1'
#
loop_
_entity.id
_entity.type
_entity.pdbx_description
1 polymer ?
#
loop_
_entity_poly.entity_id
_entity_poly.type
_entity_poly.pdbx_seq_one_letter_code
_entity_poly.pdbx_strand_id
1 'polypeptide(L)'
;MFNPGWEAGRIVRPYRQIFVLAAILATTSIASAQESSDYDPSPFLTSLIGLRAAAVTCEPFVANSPASRTESVVEFFASINQTLPSLVDTETQASLNRFIGSQAASLCRDKLDASFNAYGVQLQNYNSSKPEEWPAAPEISRAPWCSSENCLEF
;
A
#
# COMPACT_ATOMS: atom_id res chain seq x y z
N MET A 1 -15.74 -11.93 26.84
CA MET A 1 -17.13 -11.61 26.48
C MET A 1 -17.15 -10.13 26.06
N PHE A 2 -16.94 -9.86 24.77
CA PHE A 2 -16.87 -8.51 24.22
C PHE A 2 -17.61 -8.51 22.89
N ASN A 3 -18.53 -7.57 22.74
CA ASN A 3 -19.54 -7.49 21.71
C ASN A 3 -19.25 -6.25 20.85
N PRO A 4 -18.91 -6.35 19.56
CA PRO A 4 -18.86 -5.18 18.68
C PRO A 4 -20.12 -5.14 17.81
N GLY A 5 -21.09 -4.32 18.25
CA GLY A 5 -22.18 -3.86 17.41
C GLY A 5 -21.68 -2.80 16.44
N TRP A 6 -21.59 -3.15 15.17
CA TRP A 6 -21.37 -2.21 14.07
C TRP A 6 -22.69 -2.09 13.30
N GLU A 7 -23.39 -0.98 13.49
CA GLU A 7 -24.60 -0.66 12.72
C GLU A 7 -24.19 -0.15 11.34
N ALA A 8 -24.58 -0.90 10.31
CA ALA A 8 -24.43 -0.55 8.91
C ALA A 8 -25.45 0.52 8.50
N GLY A 9 -25.00 1.77 8.41
CA GLY A 9 -25.75 2.88 7.82
C GLY A 9 -25.88 2.72 6.30
N ARG A 10 -26.94 2.05 5.83
CA ARG A 10 -27.37 2.08 4.42
C ARG A 10 -28.28 3.27 4.19
N ILE A 11 -27.73 4.34 3.59
CA ILE A 11 -28.53 5.45 3.06
C ILE A 11 -29.12 5.00 1.72
N VAL A 12 -30.40 4.65 1.75
CA VAL A 12 -31.22 4.42 0.55
C VAL A 12 -31.84 5.77 0.17
N ARG A 13 -31.57 6.26 -1.05
CA ARG A 13 -32.37 7.32 -1.67
C ARG A 13 -32.67 6.97 -3.12
N PRO A 14 -33.91 6.57 -3.46
CA PRO A 14 -34.42 6.63 -4.81
C PRO A 14 -35.28 7.90 -4.92
N TYR A 15 -34.75 8.96 -5.53
CA TYR A 15 -35.57 10.11 -5.91
C TYR A 15 -35.89 10.01 -7.40
N ARG A 16 -37.16 9.74 -7.69
CA ARG A 16 -37.74 9.59 -9.02
C ARG A 16 -38.99 10.46 -9.08
N GLN A 17 -38.93 11.65 -9.67
CA GLN A 17 -40.04 12.42 -10.28
C GLN A 17 -39.41 13.46 -11.22
N ILE A 18 -39.35 13.22 -12.54
CA ILE A 18 -40.36 13.60 -13.55
C ILE A 18 -40.82 15.06 -13.38
N PHE A 19 -40.12 15.96 -14.06
CA PHE A 19 -40.68 17.25 -14.51
C PHE A 19 -40.62 17.27 -16.03
N VAL A 20 -41.79 17.11 -16.66
CA VAL A 20 -42.00 17.40 -18.08
C VAL A 20 -42.55 18.82 -18.15
N LEU A 21 -41.75 19.75 -18.65
CA LEU A 21 -42.18 21.08 -19.03
C LEU A 21 -41.73 21.32 -20.47
N ALA A 22 -42.71 21.35 -21.36
CA ALA A 22 -42.58 21.81 -22.72
C ALA A 22 -42.53 23.34 -22.73
N ALA A 23 -41.53 23.91 -23.42
CA ALA A 23 -41.54 25.30 -23.85
C ALA A 23 -40.87 25.40 -25.22
N ILE A 24 -41.56 26.09 -26.11
CA ILE A 24 -41.33 26.31 -27.53
C ILE A 24 -40.50 27.60 -27.71
N LEU A 25 -39.78 27.71 -28.83
CA LEU A 25 -39.13 28.90 -29.43
C LEU A 25 -37.79 29.34 -28.85
N ALA A 26 -36.72 29.09 -29.60
CA ALA A 26 -35.97 30.13 -30.33
C ALA A 26 -34.70 29.50 -30.93
N THR A 27 -34.64 29.42 -32.26
CA THR A 27 -33.40 29.19 -33.00
C THR A 27 -32.50 30.42 -32.86
N THR A 28 -31.81 30.54 -31.72
CA THR A 28 -30.60 31.33 -31.65
C THR A 28 -29.47 30.46 -32.14
N SER A 29 -29.04 30.71 -33.38
CA SER A 29 -27.70 30.34 -33.84
C SER A 29 -26.70 31.07 -32.95
N ILE A 30 -26.41 30.49 -31.78
CA ILE A 30 -25.17 30.74 -31.07
C ILE A 30 -24.13 30.00 -31.91
N ALA A 31 -23.63 30.68 -32.93
CA ALA A 31 -22.29 30.42 -33.41
C ALA A 31 -21.40 30.76 -32.21
N SER A 32 -21.18 29.76 -31.35
CA SER A 32 -20.11 29.80 -30.37
C SER A 32 -18.85 29.99 -31.18
N ALA A 33 -18.38 31.23 -31.27
CA ALA A 33 -17.00 31.50 -31.52
C ALA A 33 -16.26 30.76 -30.39
N GLN A 34 -15.85 29.52 -30.67
CA GLN A 34 -14.84 28.87 -29.87
C GLN A 34 -13.62 29.75 -30.06
N GLU A 35 -13.40 30.68 -29.13
CA GLU A 35 -12.07 31.20 -28.86
C GLU A 35 -11.18 29.97 -28.81
N SER A 36 -10.26 29.87 -29.76
CA SER A 36 -9.19 28.90 -29.71
C SER A 36 -8.36 29.24 -28.49
N SER A 37 -8.73 28.72 -27.32
CA SER A 37 -7.87 28.71 -26.16
C SER A 37 -6.61 27.96 -26.60
N ASP A 38 -5.47 28.64 -26.61
CA ASP A 38 -4.18 27.97 -26.79
C ASP A 38 -4.13 26.80 -25.81
N TYR A 39 -3.85 25.61 -26.34
CA TYR A 39 -3.82 24.39 -25.53
C TYR A 39 -2.61 24.43 -24.59
N ASP A 40 -2.86 24.37 -23.28
CA ASP A 40 -1.82 24.20 -22.27
C ASP A 40 -1.60 22.70 -21.96
N PRO A 41 -0.45 22.10 -22.36
CA PRO A 41 -0.14 20.71 -22.08
C PRO A 41 0.30 20.46 -20.63
N SER A 42 0.57 21.50 -19.83
CA SER A 42 1.20 21.38 -18.51
C SER A 42 0.47 20.44 -17.54
N PRO A 43 -0.88 20.44 -17.44
CA PRO A 43 -1.59 19.51 -16.56
C PRO A 43 -1.41 18.05 -16.98
N PHE A 44 -1.36 17.78 -18.28
CA PHE A 44 -1.16 16.44 -18.83
C PHE A 44 0.26 15.94 -18.54
N LEU A 45 1.28 16.76 -18.85
CA LEU A 45 2.68 16.43 -18.59
C LEU A 45 2.95 16.19 -17.10
N THR A 46 2.39 17.05 -16.24
CA THR A 46 2.49 16.90 -14.77
C THR A 46 1.87 15.59 -14.30
N SER A 47 0.74 15.19 -14.87
CA SER A 47 0.08 13.93 -14.53
C SER A 47 0.90 12.71 -14.95
N LEU A 48 1.54 12.76 -16.12
CA LEU A 48 2.43 11.70 -16.58
C LEU A 48 3.66 11.54 -15.68
N ILE A 49 4.28 12.65 -15.28
CA ILE A 49 5.41 12.66 -14.33
C ILE A 49 4.97 12.06 -13.00
N GLY A 50 3.83 12.52 -12.46
CA GLY A 50 3.29 12.00 -11.20
C GLY A 50 2.97 10.50 -11.24
N LEU A 51 2.36 10.03 -12.33
CA LEU A 51 2.06 8.61 -12.52
C LEU A 51 3.34 7.77 -12.55
N ARG A 52 4.34 8.18 -13.33
CA ARG A 52 5.61 7.46 -13.43
C ARG A 52 6.37 7.50 -12.11
N ALA A 53 6.35 8.63 -11.39
CA ALA A 53 6.96 8.74 -10.07
C ALA A 53 6.34 7.78 -9.05
N ALA A 54 5.02 7.71 -9.00
CA ALA A 54 4.33 6.72 -8.18
C ALA A 54 4.68 5.29 -8.59
N ALA A 55 4.72 5.00 -9.89
CA ALA A 55 5.05 3.68 -10.40
C ALA A 55 6.46 3.21 -10.00
N VAL A 56 7.48 4.06 -10.17
CA VAL A 56 8.86 3.74 -9.80
C VAL A 56 9.02 3.65 -8.28
N THR A 57 8.40 4.55 -7.51
CA THR A 57 8.44 4.53 -6.04
C THR A 57 7.84 3.24 -5.47
N CYS A 58 6.76 2.75 -6.09
CA CYS A 58 6.03 1.56 -5.66
C CYS A 58 6.55 0.23 -6.23
N GLU A 59 7.50 0.25 -7.18
CA GLU A 59 8.02 -0.96 -7.86
C GLU A 59 8.46 -2.08 -6.89
N PRO A 60 9.15 -1.81 -5.77
CA PRO A 60 9.57 -2.86 -4.85
C PRO A 60 8.43 -3.50 -4.05
N PHE A 61 7.26 -2.85 -4.00
CA PHE A 61 6.18 -3.17 -3.05
C PHE A 61 4.90 -3.68 -3.71
N VAL A 62 4.74 -3.46 -5.02
CA VAL A 62 3.53 -3.81 -5.78
C VAL A 62 3.87 -4.82 -6.87
N ALA A 63 3.09 -5.90 -6.94
CA ALA A 63 3.24 -6.92 -7.97
C ALA A 63 2.91 -6.40 -9.38
N ASN A 64 3.38 -7.13 -10.41
CA ASN A 64 3.16 -6.83 -11.83
C ASN A 64 3.88 -5.59 -12.36
N SER A 65 5.01 -5.22 -11.75
CA SER A 65 5.98 -4.24 -12.26
C SER A 65 5.36 -2.93 -12.75
N PRO A 66 4.78 -2.10 -11.86
CA PRO A 66 4.19 -0.82 -12.23
C PRO A 66 5.13 0.10 -13.01
N ALA A 67 6.44 0.10 -12.73
CA ALA A 67 7.43 0.83 -13.51
C ALA A 67 7.41 0.33 -14.97
N SER A 68 7.53 -0.97 -15.20
CA SER A 68 7.47 -1.52 -16.57
C SER A 68 6.19 -1.14 -17.31
N ARG A 69 5.04 -1.08 -16.62
CA ARG A 69 3.75 -0.70 -17.20
C ARG A 69 3.64 0.79 -17.58
N THR A 70 4.56 1.61 -17.13
CA THR A 70 4.60 3.07 -17.40
C THR A 70 5.80 3.47 -18.25
N GLU A 71 6.49 2.52 -18.89
CA GLU A 71 7.70 2.80 -19.67
C GLU A 71 7.45 3.72 -20.87
N SER A 72 6.26 3.64 -21.47
CA SER A 72 5.86 4.52 -22.57
C SER A 72 5.82 6.01 -22.20
N VAL A 73 5.77 6.34 -20.90
CA VAL A 73 5.93 7.72 -20.44
C VAL A 73 7.34 8.23 -20.73
N VAL A 74 8.36 7.40 -20.53
CA VAL A 74 9.76 7.75 -20.85
C VAL A 74 9.91 7.99 -22.35
N GLU A 75 9.35 7.09 -23.16
CA GLU A 75 9.36 7.20 -24.62
C GLU A 75 8.64 8.47 -25.10
N PHE A 76 7.50 8.81 -24.47
CA PHE A 76 6.76 10.03 -24.79
C PHE A 76 7.59 11.29 -24.52
N PHE A 77 8.22 11.40 -23.34
CA PHE A 77 9.07 12.55 -23.01
C PHE A 77 10.30 12.64 -23.93
N ALA A 78 10.92 11.51 -24.28
CA ALA A 78 12.00 11.46 -25.26
C ALA A 78 11.55 11.96 -26.65
N SER A 79 10.34 11.60 -27.08
CA SER A 79 9.80 12.02 -28.39
C SER A 79 9.59 13.54 -28.52
N ILE A 80 9.38 14.23 -27.39
CA ILE A 80 9.25 15.69 -27.33
C ILE A 80 10.54 16.39 -26.90
N ASN A 81 11.69 15.69 -26.93
CA ASN A 81 13.01 16.18 -26.51
C ASN A 81 13.04 16.72 -25.07
N GLN A 82 12.29 16.11 -24.16
CA GLN A 82 12.33 16.43 -22.73
C GLN A 82 12.93 15.28 -21.92
N THR A 83 13.72 15.62 -20.91
CA THR A 83 14.25 14.65 -19.94
C THR A 83 13.35 14.59 -18.70
N LEU A 84 13.00 13.38 -18.27
CA LEU A 84 12.32 13.19 -16.99
C LEU A 84 13.28 13.46 -15.82
N PRO A 85 12.85 14.19 -14.77
CA PRO A 85 13.64 14.34 -13.55
C PRO A 85 13.76 13.00 -12.80
N SER A 86 14.51 12.96 -11.69
CA SER A 86 14.43 11.80 -10.79
C SER A 86 13.01 11.65 -10.26
N LEU A 87 12.44 10.46 -10.40
CA LEU A 87 11.02 10.21 -10.12
C LEU A 87 10.79 9.39 -8.83
N VAL A 88 11.86 9.02 -8.12
CA VAL A 88 11.74 8.27 -6.86
C VAL A 88 11.47 9.24 -5.72
N ASP A 89 10.32 9.07 -5.04
CA ASP A 89 10.08 9.71 -3.76
C ASP A 89 10.76 8.91 -2.64
N THR A 90 11.94 9.37 -2.24
CA THR A 90 12.77 8.71 -1.23
C THR A 90 12.13 8.71 0.16
N GLU A 91 11.34 9.73 0.49
CA GLU A 91 10.67 9.82 1.80
C GLU A 91 9.52 8.81 1.89
N THR A 92 8.69 8.74 0.83
CA THR A 92 7.63 7.75 0.73
C THR A 92 8.22 6.33 0.73
N GLN A 93 9.28 6.09 -0.04
CA GLN A 93 9.93 4.77 -0.07
C GLN A 93 10.51 4.37 1.29
N ALA A 94 11.15 5.30 2.01
CA ALA A 94 11.65 5.04 3.37
C ALA A 94 10.51 4.72 4.34
N SER A 95 9.39 5.43 4.23
CA SER A 95 8.19 5.20 5.05
C SER A 95 7.56 3.84 4.77
N LEU A 96 7.44 3.45 3.51
CA LEU A 96 6.94 2.13 3.10
C LEU A 96 7.84 1.01 3.61
N ASN A 97 9.17 1.16 3.51
CA ASN A 97 10.12 0.20 4.04
C ASN A 97 9.98 0.01 5.56
N ARG A 98 9.86 1.11 6.33
CA ARG A 98 9.64 1.04 7.78
C ARG A 98 8.33 0.32 8.13
N PHE A 99 7.26 0.65 7.41
CA PHE A 99 5.96 0.01 7.61
C PHE A 99 6.00 -1.50 7.32
N ILE A 100 6.55 -1.90 6.18
CA ILE A 100 6.67 -3.33 5.83
C ILE A 100 7.58 -4.04 6.84
N GLY A 101 8.68 -3.38 7.24
CA GLY A 101 9.59 -3.86 8.28
C GLY A 101 8.87 -4.14 9.61
N SER A 102 8.04 -3.22 10.10
CA SER A 102 7.31 -3.42 11.36
C SER A 102 6.28 -4.54 11.29
N GLN A 103 5.60 -4.70 10.14
CA GLN A 103 4.66 -5.79 9.93
C GLN A 103 5.38 -7.15 9.91
N ALA A 104 6.52 -7.24 9.20
CA ALA A 104 7.34 -8.44 9.16
C ALA A 104 7.90 -8.79 10.54
N ALA A 105 8.42 -7.79 11.27
CA ALA A 105 8.91 -7.95 12.63
C ALA A 105 7.83 -8.49 13.58
N SER A 106 6.63 -7.92 13.53
CA SER A 106 5.50 -8.37 14.36
C SER A 106 5.15 -9.83 14.07
N LEU A 107 5.06 -10.22 12.79
CA LEU A 107 4.81 -11.60 12.40
C LEU A 107 5.91 -12.56 12.89
N CYS A 108 7.17 -12.14 12.81
CA CYS A 108 8.30 -12.93 13.29
C CYS A 108 8.28 -13.12 14.80
N ARG A 109 7.99 -12.07 15.57
CA ARG A 109 7.83 -12.13 17.03
C ARG A 109 6.77 -13.16 17.41
N ASP A 110 5.59 -13.10 16.80
CA ASP A 110 4.49 -14.02 17.12
C ASP A 110 4.85 -15.48 16.79
N LYS A 111 5.58 -15.71 15.68
CA LYS A 111 6.11 -17.02 15.32
C LYS A 111 7.17 -17.53 16.31
N LEU A 112 8.05 -16.65 16.78
CA LEU A 112 9.08 -16.99 17.77
C LEU A 112 8.44 -17.34 19.11
N ASP A 113 7.45 -16.57 19.57
CA ASP A 113 6.70 -16.84 20.79
C ASP A 113 5.97 -18.19 20.73
N ALA A 114 5.27 -18.47 19.62
CA ALA A 114 4.62 -19.76 19.41
C ALA A 114 5.64 -20.92 19.43
N SER A 115 6.79 -20.74 18.78
CA SER A 115 7.84 -21.76 18.72
C SER A 115 8.49 -21.99 20.08
N PHE A 116 8.74 -20.93 20.85
CA PHE A 116 9.29 -21.03 22.20
C PHE A 116 8.33 -21.73 23.16
N ASN A 117 7.03 -21.45 23.06
CA ASN A 117 6.02 -22.15 23.85
C ASN A 117 5.97 -23.64 23.51
N ALA A 118 6.02 -23.99 22.22
CA ALA A 118 6.09 -25.39 21.78
C ALA A 118 7.37 -26.08 22.29
N TYR A 119 8.52 -25.40 22.23
CA TYR A 119 9.77 -25.89 22.83
C TYR A 119 9.61 -26.16 24.32
N GLY A 120 9.01 -25.23 25.08
CA GLY A 120 8.79 -25.39 26.52
C GLY A 120 7.95 -26.62 26.90
N VAL A 121 6.98 -27.00 26.06
CA VAL A 121 6.22 -28.24 26.24
C VAL A 121 7.09 -29.47 25.99
N GLN A 122 7.86 -29.48 24.90
CA GLN A 122 8.73 -30.61 24.57
C GLN A 122 9.91 -30.75 25.53
N LEU A 123 10.43 -29.65 26.06
CA LEU A 123 11.48 -29.63 27.07
C LEU A 123 11.05 -30.38 28.34
N GLN A 124 9.80 -30.21 28.78
CA GLN A 124 9.26 -30.94 29.94
C GLN A 124 9.15 -32.45 29.66
N ASN A 125 8.67 -32.82 28.47
CA ASN A 125 8.62 -34.22 28.05
C ASN A 125 10.03 -34.82 27.99
N TYR A 126 10.98 -34.09 27.41
CA TYR A 126 12.38 -34.49 27.33
C TYR A 126 12.97 -34.72 28.72
N ASN A 127 12.83 -33.76 29.63
CA ASN A 127 13.39 -33.87 30.98
C ASN A 127 12.77 -34.99 31.81
N SER A 128 11.51 -35.37 31.55
CA SER A 128 10.83 -36.45 32.29
C SER A 128 11.05 -37.85 31.71
N SER A 129 11.46 -37.96 30.44
CA SER A 129 11.51 -39.24 29.72
C SER A 129 12.85 -39.57 29.06
N LYS A 130 13.81 -38.62 29.00
CA LYS A 130 15.09 -38.86 28.35
C LYS A 130 15.87 -40.00 29.04
N PRO A 131 16.62 -40.83 28.28
CA PRO A 131 17.60 -41.74 28.85
C PRO A 131 18.69 -41.01 29.65
N GLU A 132 19.39 -41.75 30.52
CA GLU A 132 20.44 -41.18 31.37
C GLU A 132 21.64 -40.68 30.56
N GLU A 133 21.99 -41.40 29.48
CA GLU A 133 23.10 -41.08 28.59
C GLU A 133 22.84 -39.88 27.66
N TRP A 134 21.60 -39.39 27.59
CA TRP A 134 21.26 -38.22 26.77
C TRP A 134 21.66 -36.91 27.45
N PRO A 135 22.17 -35.93 26.69
CA PRO A 135 22.65 -34.67 27.25
C PRO A 135 21.53 -33.85 27.91
N ALA A 136 21.91 -32.89 28.74
CA ALA A 136 20.97 -31.87 29.21
C ALA A 136 20.43 -31.07 28.01
N ALA A 137 19.16 -30.67 28.08
CA ALA A 137 18.59 -29.80 27.06
C ALA A 137 19.26 -28.41 27.09
N PRO A 138 19.41 -27.76 25.93
CA PRO A 138 20.01 -26.42 25.88
C PRO A 138 19.14 -25.39 26.60
N GLU A 139 19.78 -24.47 27.32
CA GLU A 139 19.09 -23.32 27.90
C GLU A 139 18.80 -22.30 26.80
N ILE A 140 17.52 -21.99 26.60
CA ILE A 140 17.07 -20.96 25.65
C ILE A 140 16.44 -19.83 26.44
N SER A 141 16.95 -18.62 26.27
CA SER A 141 16.46 -17.42 26.95
C SER A 141 15.05 -17.04 26.48
N ARG A 142 14.22 -16.56 27.42
CA ARG A 142 12.90 -15.94 27.16
C ARG A 142 12.96 -14.41 27.24
N ALA A 143 14.13 -13.82 27.01
CA ALA A 143 14.21 -12.36 26.85
C ALA A 143 13.28 -11.92 25.71
N PRO A 144 12.69 -10.71 25.79
CA PRO A 144 11.93 -10.15 24.68
C PRO A 144 12.74 -10.21 23.38
N TRP A 145 12.11 -10.65 22.29
CA TRP A 145 12.77 -10.74 20.98
C TRP A 145 13.21 -9.38 20.44
N CYS A 146 12.57 -8.31 20.90
CA CYS A 146 12.87 -6.93 20.58
C CYS A 146 12.52 -6.01 21.75
N SER A 147 13.15 -4.83 21.81
CA SER A 147 12.96 -3.87 22.91
C SER A 147 11.81 -2.89 22.68
N SER A 148 11.33 -2.77 21.45
CA SER A 148 10.21 -1.92 21.02
C SER A 148 9.04 -2.75 20.48
N GLU A 149 7.83 -2.19 20.51
CA GLU A 149 6.61 -2.88 20.05
C GLU A 149 6.67 -3.31 18.57
N ASN A 150 7.37 -2.55 17.74
CA ASN A 150 7.46 -2.80 16.29
C ASN A 150 8.77 -3.48 15.88
N CYS A 151 9.65 -3.80 16.84
CA CYS A 151 11.03 -4.24 16.63
C CYS A 151 11.79 -3.40 15.57
N LEU A 152 11.53 -2.10 15.51
CA LEU A 152 12.17 -1.16 14.56
C LEU A 152 13.42 -0.51 15.17
N GLU A 153 14.13 -1.24 16.01
CA GLU A 153 15.35 -0.75 16.64
C GLU A 153 16.45 -0.66 15.58
N PHE A 154 16.80 0.57 15.21
CA PHE A 154 17.92 0.92 14.34
C PHE A 154 18.84 1.91 15.06
#